data_AF-A0A1Z4V8N2-F1
#
_entry.id   AF-A0A1Z4V8N2-F1
#
_cell.length_a   1.000
_cell.length_b   1.000
_cell.length_c   1.000
_cell.angle_alpha   90.00
_cell.angle_beta   90.00
_cell.angle_gamma   90.00
#
_symmetry.space_group_name_H-M   'P 1'
#
loop_
_entity.id
_entity.type
_entity.pdbx_description
1 polymer ?
#
loop_
_entity_poly.entity_id
_entity_poly.type
_entity_poly.pdbx_seq_one_letter_code
_entity_poly.pdbx_strand_id
1 'polypeptide(L)'
;MLSEDQPTTNTEFGDILIKIIKNPYIPESKDLLIHEKPASDHRLQKSKLSDKEYSLVRDKWLKRIRDKNPYGHETIGLSYDLFIEMVQELFGCNEPNSPEMPINRTAVVHLVGTANPKPTRTGKPAATVQEPNLKFMSCFTDKYTYEQLKEIGDKVVAEYNRHRHGGTAPVKLSLDFSTPEKETLYLDSDEEFTNQPEESNNLRSLIHQTLSRKGTDILIGSGLDAMELLSLLIDKNPKISINTIRCLPILLGISSEEFIKLLYEDTDS
;
A
#
# COMPACT_ATOMS: atom_id res chain seq x y z
N MET A 1 14.79 -2.00 -26.23
CA MET A 1 13.87 -1.23 -25.38
C MET A 1 13.70 -1.99 -24.08
N LEU A 2 14.28 -1.47 -23.00
CA LEU A 2 14.16 -2.03 -21.65
C LEU A 2 12.79 -1.61 -21.12
N SER A 3 12.00 -2.57 -20.64
CA SER A 3 10.68 -2.29 -20.05
C SER A 3 10.83 -1.42 -18.80
N GLU A 4 10.34 -0.19 -18.84
CA GLU A 4 10.44 0.86 -17.81
C GLU A 4 9.60 0.61 -16.53
N ASP A 5 9.22 -0.63 -16.24
CA ASP A 5 8.26 -0.99 -15.18
C ASP A 5 8.90 -1.59 -13.91
N GLN A 6 10.23 -1.50 -13.73
CA GLN A 6 10.88 -2.00 -12.51
C GLN A 6 11.31 -0.86 -11.55
N PRO A 7 10.96 -0.92 -10.25
CA PRO A 7 11.39 0.08 -9.28
C PRO A 7 12.92 0.07 -9.12
N THR A 8 13.53 1.25 -9.11
CA THR A 8 15.00 1.43 -9.04
C THR A 8 15.63 1.18 -7.67
N THR A 9 14.85 0.88 -6.62
CA THR A 9 15.34 0.42 -5.31
C THR A 9 14.20 -0.33 -4.62
N ASN A 10 14.27 -1.66 -4.54
CA ASN A 10 13.35 -2.42 -3.68
C ASN A 10 13.99 -2.63 -2.32
N THR A 11 13.17 -2.94 -1.33
CA THR A 11 13.64 -3.44 -0.03
C THR A 11 14.22 -4.85 -0.20
N GLU A 12 15.05 -5.31 0.75
CA GLU A 12 15.54 -6.69 0.76
C GLU A 12 14.39 -7.70 0.60
N PHE A 13 13.29 -7.46 1.32
CA PHE A 13 12.07 -8.25 1.21
C PHE A 13 11.47 -8.22 -0.21
N GLY A 14 11.36 -7.03 -0.83
CA GLY A 14 10.88 -6.89 -2.19
C GLY A 14 11.75 -7.61 -3.23
N ASP A 15 13.07 -7.53 -3.08
CA ASP A 15 14.02 -8.21 -3.97
C ASP A 15 13.92 -9.74 -3.87
N ILE A 16 13.75 -10.28 -2.67
CA ILE A 16 13.51 -11.72 -2.47
C ILE A 16 12.23 -12.15 -3.20
N LEU A 17 11.13 -11.41 -3.01
CA LEU A 17 9.87 -11.73 -3.68
C LEU A 17 9.97 -11.60 -5.21
N ILE A 18 10.72 -10.63 -5.72
CA ILE A 18 10.99 -10.52 -7.16
C ILE A 18 11.76 -11.73 -7.67
N LYS A 19 12.76 -12.22 -6.95
CA LYS A 19 13.50 -13.44 -7.33
C LYS A 19 12.58 -14.66 -7.39
N ILE A 20 11.67 -14.80 -6.42
CA ILE A 20 10.64 -15.85 -6.41
C ILE A 20 9.75 -15.73 -7.66
N ILE A 21 9.28 -14.52 -8.00
CA ILE A 21 8.43 -14.30 -9.19
C ILE A 21 9.18 -14.60 -10.48
N LYS A 22 10.46 -14.20 -10.57
CA LYS A 22 11.30 -14.39 -11.75
C LYS A 22 11.57 -15.86 -12.00
N ASN A 23 11.87 -16.61 -10.96
CA ASN A 23 12.28 -18.00 -11.03
C ASN A 23 11.52 -18.83 -9.97
N PRO A 24 10.21 -19.03 -10.14
CA PRO A 24 9.40 -19.69 -9.13
C PRO A 24 9.71 -21.19 -9.11
N TYR A 25 9.80 -21.73 -7.90
CA TYR A 25 9.63 -23.16 -7.68
C TYR A 25 8.17 -23.52 -7.95
N ILE A 26 7.93 -24.62 -8.69
CA ILE A 26 6.58 -25.14 -8.91
C ILE A 26 6.45 -26.46 -8.14
N PRO A 27 5.58 -26.55 -7.13
CA PRO A 27 5.42 -27.75 -6.32
C PRO A 27 5.11 -29.00 -7.13
N GLU A 28 5.63 -30.14 -6.68
CA GLU A 28 5.43 -31.42 -7.40
C GLU A 28 3.98 -31.90 -7.36
N SER A 29 3.28 -31.59 -6.28
CA SER A 29 1.86 -31.88 -6.09
C SER A 29 1.05 -30.60 -5.97
N LYS A 30 -0.14 -30.60 -6.57
CA LYS A 30 -1.13 -29.53 -6.41
C LYS A 30 -1.61 -29.37 -4.96
N ASP A 31 -1.45 -30.41 -4.14
CA ASP A 31 -1.83 -30.37 -2.71
C ASP A 31 -0.95 -29.42 -1.91
N LEU A 32 0.21 -29.04 -2.45
CA LEU A 32 1.11 -28.06 -1.84
C LEU A 32 0.77 -26.61 -2.27
N LEU A 33 -0.09 -26.44 -3.28
CA LEU A 33 -0.61 -25.14 -3.71
C LEU A 33 -1.88 -24.80 -2.92
N ILE A 34 -1.69 -24.39 -1.66
CA ILE A 34 -2.78 -24.03 -0.77
C ILE A 34 -2.75 -22.53 -0.45
N HIS A 35 -3.84 -21.84 -0.76
CA HIS A 35 -4.09 -20.50 -0.24
C HIS A 35 -4.92 -20.60 1.06
N GLU A 36 -4.25 -20.72 2.20
CA GLU A 36 -4.91 -20.73 3.50
C GLU A 36 -5.56 -19.37 3.75
N LYS A 37 -6.89 -19.34 3.95
CA LYS A 37 -7.68 -18.13 4.25
C LYS A 37 -7.50 -17.00 3.21
N PRO A 38 -8.07 -17.15 2.01
CA PRO A 38 -8.07 -16.08 1.04
C PRO A 38 -8.76 -14.82 1.61
N ALA A 39 -8.35 -13.65 1.11
CA ALA A 39 -8.94 -12.36 1.51
C ALA A 39 -10.44 -12.23 1.18
N SER A 40 -11.00 -13.14 0.38
CA SER A 40 -12.41 -13.23 0.03
C SER A 40 -12.81 -14.69 -0.15
N ASP A 41 -14.00 -15.06 0.31
CA ASP A 41 -14.55 -16.42 0.27
C ASP A 41 -14.70 -16.99 -1.15
N HIS A 42 -14.70 -16.13 -2.18
CA HIS A 42 -14.84 -16.55 -3.57
C HIS A 42 -13.53 -17.05 -4.20
N ARG A 43 -12.36 -16.80 -3.57
CA ARG A 43 -11.07 -17.21 -4.13
C ARG A 43 -10.76 -18.67 -3.83
N LEU A 44 -10.11 -19.33 -4.77
CA LEU A 44 -9.74 -20.72 -4.63
C LEU A 44 -8.65 -20.91 -3.57
N GLN A 45 -8.92 -21.85 -2.68
CA GLN A 45 -7.94 -22.32 -1.70
C GLN A 45 -7.02 -23.40 -2.26
N LYS A 46 -7.48 -24.14 -3.28
CA LYS A 46 -6.76 -25.27 -3.91
C LYS A 46 -7.01 -25.29 -5.41
N SER A 47 -6.11 -25.94 -6.15
CA SER A 47 -6.26 -26.13 -7.59
C SER A 47 -7.50 -26.97 -7.94
N LYS A 48 -8.20 -26.60 -9.03
CA LYS A 48 -9.32 -27.37 -9.61
C LYS A 48 -8.87 -28.50 -10.53
N LEU A 49 -7.59 -28.52 -10.91
CA LEU A 49 -7.05 -29.49 -11.86
C LEU A 49 -7.02 -30.90 -11.27
N SER A 50 -7.19 -31.92 -12.10
CA SER A 50 -6.78 -33.29 -11.76
C SER A 50 -5.25 -33.39 -11.63
N ASP A 51 -4.75 -34.42 -10.96
CA ASP A 51 -3.29 -34.58 -10.75
C ASP A 51 -2.53 -34.72 -12.07
N LYS A 52 -3.17 -35.35 -13.07
CA LYS A 52 -2.64 -35.51 -14.42
C LYS A 52 -2.57 -34.17 -15.15
N GLU A 53 -3.64 -33.37 -15.11
CA GLU A 53 -3.65 -32.03 -15.72
C GLU A 53 -2.64 -31.11 -15.05
N TYR A 54 -2.57 -31.15 -13.71
CA TYR A 54 -1.60 -30.37 -12.95
C TYR A 54 -0.16 -30.70 -13.37
N SER A 55 0.16 -31.99 -13.50
CA SER A 55 1.49 -32.44 -13.93
C SER A 55 1.85 -31.92 -15.32
N LEU A 56 0.90 -31.94 -16.26
CA LEU A 56 1.10 -31.41 -17.62
C LEU A 56 1.36 -29.89 -17.62
N VAL A 57 0.57 -29.14 -16.84
CA VAL A 57 0.74 -27.68 -16.69
C VAL A 57 2.08 -27.36 -16.00
N ARG A 58 2.44 -28.11 -14.95
CA ARG A 58 3.73 -27.99 -14.27
C ARG A 58 4.88 -28.18 -15.24
N ASP A 59 4.89 -29.25 -16.02
CA ASP A 59 5.97 -29.56 -16.97
C ASP A 59 6.09 -28.47 -18.06
N LYS A 60 4.95 -27.97 -18.56
CA LYS A 60 4.89 -26.84 -19.49
C LYS A 60 5.57 -25.61 -18.90
N TRP A 61 5.26 -25.24 -17.66
CA TRP A 61 5.81 -24.03 -17.03
C TRP A 61 7.25 -24.20 -16.57
N LEU A 62 7.65 -25.36 -16.06
CA LEU A 62 9.06 -25.67 -15.76
C LEU A 62 9.93 -25.52 -17.01
N LYS A 63 9.45 -25.99 -18.16
CA LYS A 63 10.13 -25.77 -19.45
C LYS A 63 10.18 -24.29 -19.81
N ARG A 64 9.06 -23.57 -19.74
CA ARG A 64 8.97 -22.14 -20.09
C ARG A 64 9.87 -21.26 -19.20
N ILE A 65 9.98 -21.56 -17.90
CA ILE A 65 10.89 -20.88 -16.97
C ILE A 65 12.34 -21.15 -17.38
N ARG A 66 12.70 -22.40 -17.67
CA ARG A 66 14.06 -22.76 -18.13
C ARG A 66 14.42 -22.05 -19.44
N ASP A 67 13.48 -21.98 -20.39
CA ASP A 67 13.70 -21.30 -21.67
C ASP A 67 13.87 -19.78 -21.49
N LYS A 68 13.20 -19.18 -20.49
CA LYS A 68 13.33 -17.76 -20.13
C LYS A 68 14.59 -17.45 -19.33
N ASN A 69 15.16 -18.45 -18.66
CA ASN A 69 16.36 -18.31 -17.86
C ASN A 69 17.33 -19.49 -18.10
N PRO A 70 17.90 -19.61 -19.31
CA PRO A 70 18.71 -20.77 -19.70
C PRO A 70 20.00 -20.90 -18.88
N TYR A 71 20.46 -19.81 -18.27
CA TYR A 71 21.71 -19.74 -17.50
C TYR A 71 21.48 -19.67 -15.98
N GLY A 72 20.23 -19.80 -15.51
CA GLY A 72 19.92 -19.82 -14.08
C GLY A 72 20.19 -18.49 -13.33
N HIS A 73 20.18 -17.36 -14.03
CA HIS A 73 20.34 -16.05 -13.40
C HIS A 73 19.12 -15.67 -12.57
N GLU A 74 19.29 -15.36 -11.29
CA GLU A 74 18.16 -15.07 -10.38
C GLU A 74 17.32 -13.86 -10.80
N THR A 75 17.87 -12.93 -11.57
CA THR A 75 17.23 -11.68 -11.99
C THR A 75 16.57 -11.75 -13.36
N ILE A 76 16.83 -12.82 -14.13
CA ILE A 76 16.25 -13.05 -15.46
C ILE A 76 15.23 -14.18 -15.33
N GLY A 77 14.05 -14.00 -15.89
CA GLY A 77 12.96 -14.95 -15.71
C GLY A 77 11.60 -14.37 -16.07
N LEU A 78 10.55 -14.84 -15.42
CA LEU A 78 9.17 -14.42 -15.69
C LEU A 78 8.94 -12.92 -15.41
N SER A 79 7.99 -12.31 -16.10
CA SER A 79 7.40 -11.03 -15.71
C SER A 79 6.29 -11.27 -14.68
N TYR A 80 5.79 -10.21 -14.04
CA TYR A 80 4.60 -10.30 -13.19
C TYR A 80 3.41 -10.92 -13.94
N ASP A 81 3.18 -10.51 -15.19
CA ASP A 81 2.05 -10.99 -15.97
C ASP A 81 2.18 -12.48 -16.30
N LEU A 82 3.39 -12.93 -16.68
CA LEU A 82 3.67 -14.35 -16.91
C LEU A 82 3.56 -15.18 -15.64
N PHE A 83 3.95 -14.63 -14.48
CA PHE A 83 3.76 -15.29 -13.20
C PHE A 83 2.27 -15.44 -12.86
N ILE A 84 1.46 -14.42 -13.10
CA ILE A 84 0.00 -14.49 -12.90
C ILE A 84 -0.65 -15.48 -13.88
N GLU A 85 -0.21 -15.51 -15.15
CA GLU A 85 -0.63 -16.51 -16.15
C GLU A 85 -0.30 -17.94 -15.67
N MET A 86 0.90 -18.15 -15.11
CA MET A 86 1.29 -19.43 -14.53
C MET A 86 0.40 -19.83 -13.37
N VAL A 87 0.17 -18.93 -12.40
CA VAL A 87 -0.72 -19.19 -11.26
C VAL A 87 -2.13 -19.53 -11.73
N GLN A 88 -2.64 -18.79 -12.72
CA GLN A 88 -3.95 -19.03 -13.31
C GLN A 88 -4.05 -20.45 -13.88
N GLU A 89 -3.08 -20.86 -14.69
CA GLU A 89 -3.07 -22.19 -15.29
C GLU A 89 -2.93 -23.29 -14.22
N LEU A 90 -2.05 -23.13 -13.22
CA LEU A 90 -1.85 -24.13 -12.17
C LEU A 90 -3.09 -24.35 -11.29
N PHE A 91 -3.96 -23.34 -11.16
CA PHE A 91 -5.21 -23.44 -10.40
C PHE A 91 -6.42 -23.85 -11.25
N GLY A 92 -6.28 -23.93 -12.58
CA GLY A 92 -7.38 -24.23 -13.50
C GLY A 92 -8.39 -23.10 -13.64
N CYS A 93 -7.92 -21.85 -13.56
CA CYS A 93 -8.75 -20.66 -13.76
C CYS A 93 -8.83 -20.32 -15.27
N ASN A 94 -10.03 -20.23 -15.82
CA ASN A 94 -10.20 -20.00 -17.26
C ASN A 94 -10.02 -18.52 -17.67
N GLU A 95 -10.09 -17.58 -16.73
CA GLU A 95 -10.04 -16.14 -17.03
C GLU A 95 -9.00 -15.39 -16.17
N PRO A 96 -8.21 -14.46 -16.78
CA PRO A 96 -7.11 -13.75 -16.11
C PRO A 96 -7.54 -12.76 -15.01
N ASN A 97 -8.84 -12.55 -14.83
CA ASN A 97 -9.40 -11.75 -13.73
C ASN A 97 -10.56 -12.49 -13.04
N SER A 98 -10.57 -13.82 -13.11
CA SER A 98 -11.61 -14.60 -12.42
C SER A 98 -11.65 -14.20 -10.94
N PRO A 99 -12.83 -13.97 -10.36
CA PRO A 99 -12.97 -13.73 -8.92
C PRO A 99 -12.45 -14.91 -8.08
N GLU A 100 -12.30 -16.07 -8.71
CA GLU A 100 -11.77 -17.30 -8.13
C GLU A 100 -10.24 -17.35 -8.05
N MET A 101 -9.53 -16.42 -8.68
CA MET A 101 -8.07 -16.37 -8.64
C MET A 101 -7.56 -16.31 -7.19
N PRO A 102 -6.60 -17.17 -6.79
CA PRO A 102 -6.11 -17.21 -5.41
C PRO A 102 -5.42 -15.89 -5.03
N ILE A 103 -4.66 -15.32 -5.96
CA ILE A 103 -4.02 -14.02 -5.84
C ILE A 103 -4.13 -13.27 -7.17
N ASN A 104 -4.17 -11.94 -7.11
CA ASN A 104 -4.15 -11.10 -8.31
C ASN A 104 -2.83 -10.32 -8.40
N ARG A 105 -2.56 -9.76 -9.58
CA ARG A 105 -1.34 -8.97 -9.87
C ARG A 105 -1.14 -7.85 -8.85
N THR A 106 -2.20 -7.12 -8.52
CA THR A 106 -2.14 -5.98 -7.60
C THR A 106 -1.68 -6.41 -6.20
N ALA A 107 -2.18 -7.53 -5.70
CA ALA A 107 -1.79 -8.08 -4.40
C ALA A 107 -0.31 -8.48 -4.38
N VAL A 108 0.19 -9.10 -5.46
CA VAL A 108 1.62 -9.46 -5.60
C VAL A 108 2.49 -8.21 -5.65
N VAL A 109 2.13 -7.22 -6.47
CA VAL A 109 2.87 -5.95 -6.58
C VAL A 109 2.88 -5.20 -5.25
N HIS A 110 1.75 -5.16 -4.54
CA HIS A 110 1.65 -4.52 -3.24
C HIS A 110 2.51 -5.22 -2.17
N LEU A 111 2.58 -6.56 -2.20
CA LEU A 111 3.44 -7.34 -1.31
C LEU A 111 4.94 -7.10 -1.62
N VAL A 112 5.33 -7.03 -2.90
CA VAL A 112 6.70 -6.66 -3.28
C VAL A 112 7.04 -5.23 -2.85
N GLY A 113 6.06 -4.33 -2.92
CA GLY A 113 6.18 -2.93 -2.50
C GLY A 113 6.10 -2.71 -0.98
N THR A 114 5.99 -3.76 -0.16
CA THR A 114 5.93 -3.62 1.30
C THR A 114 7.15 -2.86 1.81
N ALA A 115 6.89 -1.81 2.60
CA ALA A 115 7.90 -0.94 3.19
C ALA A 115 8.87 -0.27 2.18
N ASN A 116 8.51 -0.19 0.89
CA ASN A 116 9.32 0.52 -0.10
C ASN A 116 9.21 2.04 0.10
N PRO A 117 10.30 2.75 0.42
CA PRO A 117 10.26 4.19 0.68
C PRO A 117 9.92 5.03 -0.54
N LYS A 118 10.13 4.50 -1.76
CA LYS A 118 9.68 5.14 -2.99
C LYS A 118 8.38 4.47 -3.43
N PRO A 119 7.22 5.15 -3.32
CA PRO A 119 5.96 4.58 -3.77
C PRO A 119 6.10 4.21 -5.25
N THR A 120 5.70 3.00 -5.60
CA THR A 120 5.46 2.68 -7.00
C THR A 120 4.34 3.59 -7.52
N ARG A 121 4.28 3.83 -8.84
CA ARG A 121 3.16 4.58 -9.46
C ARG A 121 1.77 4.05 -9.06
N THR A 122 1.69 2.85 -8.51
CA THR A 122 0.48 2.10 -8.16
C THR A 122 0.10 2.11 -6.68
N GLY A 123 0.82 2.77 -5.75
CA GLY A 123 0.31 2.90 -4.38
C GLY A 123 1.31 3.26 -3.29
N LYS A 124 0.77 3.65 -2.12
CA LYS A 124 1.54 3.85 -0.88
C LYS A 124 2.15 2.51 -0.44
N PRO A 125 3.38 2.49 0.12
CA PRO A 125 3.97 1.26 0.64
C PRO A 125 3.10 0.67 1.74
N ALA A 126 2.96 -0.66 1.71
CA ALA A 126 2.23 -1.38 2.74
C ALA A 126 2.95 -1.19 4.09
N ALA A 127 2.23 -0.68 5.09
CA ALA A 127 2.75 -0.51 6.45
C ALA A 127 2.80 -1.83 7.25
N THR A 128 2.30 -2.92 6.67
CA THR A 128 2.29 -4.27 7.23
C THR A 128 2.50 -5.31 6.13
N VAL A 129 3.04 -6.47 6.50
CA VAL A 129 3.11 -7.64 5.64
C VAL A 129 1.71 -8.24 5.50
N GLN A 130 1.22 -8.39 4.27
CA GLN A 130 -0.07 -9.03 4.00
C GLN A 130 0.07 -10.56 4.11
N GLU A 131 -0.09 -11.09 5.32
CA GLU A 131 0.15 -12.51 5.64
C GLU A 131 -0.52 -13.51 4.68
N PRO A 132 -1.80 -13.37 4.28
CA PRO A 132 -2.44 -14.34 3.37
C PRO A 132 -1.74 -14.42 2.01
N ASN A 133 -1.33 -13.27 1.46
CA ASN A 133 -0.61 -13.19 0.19
C ASN A 133 0.82 -13.72 0.33
N LEU A 134 1.46 -13.50 1.48
CA LEU A 134 2.81 -14.01 1.74
C LEU A 134 2.82 -15.53 1.88
N LYS A 135 1.84 -16.10 2.60
CA LYS A 135 1.65 -17.56 2.66
C LYS A 135 1.52 -18.15 1.27
N PHE A 136 0.69 -17.54 0.42
CA PHE A 136 0.55 -17.97 -0.96
C PHE A 136 1.88 -17.91 -1.74
N MET A 137 2.61 -16.79 -1.64
CA MET A 137 3.91 -16.64 -2.31
C MET A 137 4.95 -17.66 -1.82
N SER A 138 4.88 -18.08 -0.55
CA SER A 138 5.81 -19.07 0.01
C SER A 138 5.70 -20.45 -0.65
N CYS A 139 4.56 -20.79 -1.28
CA CYS A 139 4.40 -22.02 -2.05
C CYS A 139 5.31 -22.08 -3.29
N PHE A 140 5.81 -20.94 -3.77
CA PHE A 140 6.60 -20.84 -5.00
C PHE A 140 8.10 -20.72 -4.75
N THR A 141 8.57 -21.09 -3.56
CA THR A 141 9.98 -21.11 -3.19
C THR A 141 10.32 -22.35 -2.38
N ASP A 142 11.48 -22.94 -2.65
CA ASP A 142 12.09 -24.01 -1.85
C ASP A 142 13.20 -23.49 -0.93
N LYS A 143 13.60 -22.22 -1.10
CA LYS A 143 14.69 -21.58 -0.34
C LYS A 143 14.26 -20.96 0.99
N TYR A 144 12.99 -20.58 1.11
CA TYR A 144 12.48 -19.83 2.25
C TYR A 144 11.16 -20.41 2.73
N THR A 145 11.01 -20.59 4.04
CA THR A 145 9.70 -20.89 4.65
C THR A 145 8.87 -19.62 4.80
N TYR A 146 7.56 -19.78 5.02
CA TYR A 146 6.66 -18.67 5.31
C TYR A 146 7.17 -17.82 6.49
N GLU A 147 7.60 -18.47 7.58
CA GLU A 147 8.07 -17.83 8.80
C GLU A 147 9.34 -17.00 8.54
N GLN A 148 10.26 -17.52 7.73
CA GLN A 148 11.47 -16.80 7.34
C GLN A 148 11.14 -15.55 6.51
N LEU A 149 10.26 -15.70 5.51
CA LEU A 149 9.84 -14.55 4.71
C LEU A 149 9.09 -13.52 5.55
N LYS A 150 8.27 -13.97 6.50
CA LYS A 150 7.53 -13.10 7.41
C LYS A 150 8.49 -12.32 8.30
N GLU A 151 9.48 -12.99 8.88
CA GLU A 151 10.49 -12.36 9.72
C GLU A 151 11.27 -11.28 8.97
N ILE A 152 11.67 -11.56 7.72
CA ILE A 152 12.35 -10.58 6.86
C ILE A 152 11.41 -9.39 6.57
N GLY A 153 10.16 -9.66 6.19
CA GLY A 153 9.17 -8.61 5.92
C GLY A 153 8.91 -7.73 7.15
N ASP A 154 8.72 -8.33 8.32
CA ASP A 154 8.46 -7.62 9.58
C ASP A 154 9.68 -6.78 10.00
N LYS A 155 10.91 -7.26 9.78
CA LYS A 155 12.15 -6.49 10.01
C LYS A 155 12.20 -5.24 9.13
N VAL A 156 11.93 -5.38 7.83
CA VAL A 156 11.93 -4.27 6.88
C VAL A 156 10.82 -3.27 7.22
N VAL A 157 9.64 -3.74 7.61
CA VAL A 157 8.53 -2.87 8.08
C VAL A 157 8.91 -2.13 9.35
N ALA A 158 9.52 -2.81 10.33
CA ALA A 158 9.96 -2.19 11.58
C ALA A 158 11.08 -1.17 11.35
N GLU A 159 12.00 -1.44 10.43
CA GLU A 159 13.04 -0.49 10.02
C GLU A 159 12.45 0.72 9.28
N TYR A 160 11.56 0.49 8.32
CA TYR A 160 10.84 1.56 7.63
C TYR A 160 10.04 2.44 8.59
N ASN A 161 9.31 1.84 9.53
CA ASN A 161 8.59 2.58 10.57
C ASN A 161 9.55 3.29 11.53
N ARG A 162 10.69 2.69 11.88
CA ARG A 162 11.74 3.35 12.68
C ARG A 162 12.36 4.53 11.94
N HIS A 163 12.53 4.50 10.63
CA HIS A 163 13.02 5.65 9.87
C HIS A 163 11.94 6.71 9.66
N ARG A 164 10.69 6.29 9.47
CA ARG A 164 9.53 7.18 9.34
C ARG A 164 9.15 7.87 10.66
N HIS A 165 9.40 7.22 11.79
CA HIS A 165 9.24 7.76 13.15
C HIS A 165 10.58 8.11 13.81
N GLY A 166 11.69 8.06 13.06
CA GLY A 166 13.07 8.17 13.52
C GLY A 166 13.61 9.59 13.50
N GLY A 167 12.73 10.56 13.66
CA GLY A 167 13.05 11.97 13.84
C GLY A 167 12.56 12.50 15.18
N THR A 168 12.60 11.72 16.26
CA THR A 168 12.73 12.22 17.64
C THR A 168 12.87 11.03 18.60
N ALA A 169 13.98 10.97 19.34
CA ALA A 169 14.02 10.21 20.58
C ALA A 169 12.93 10.74 21.53
N PRO A 170 12.36 9.91 22.43
CA PRO A 170 11.45 10.41 23.45
C PRO A 170 12.24 11.36 24.35
N VAL A 171 12.03 12.66 24.18
CA VAL A 171 12.60 13.68 25.07
C VAL A 171 11.97 13.45 26.43
N LYS A 172 12.80 12.98 27.35
CA LYS A 172 12.51 12.94 28.78
C LYS A 172 12.20 14.38 29.19
N LEU A 173 10.96 14.67 29.58
CA LEU A 173 10.54 15.96 30.09
C LEU A 173 11.39 16.35 31.30
N SER A 174 12.45 17.12 31.09
CA SER A 174 13.00 18.02 32.08
C SER A 174 12.34 19.37 31.86
N LEU A 175 11.35 19.67 32.71
CA LEU A 175 10.81 21.02 32.86
C LEU A 175 11.96 21.94 33.28
N ASP A 176 12.38 22.80 32.37
CA ASP A 176 13.14 24.00 32.72
C ASP A 176 12.44 25.21 32.12
N PHE A 177 11.98 26.10 33.00
CA PHE A 177 11.25 27.30 32.65
C PHE A 177 12.26 28.39 32.26
N SER A 178 12.37 28.67 30.98
CA SER A 178 13.02 29.89 30.48
C SER A 178 12.33 30.29 29.19
N THR A 179 11.46 31.29 29.26
CA THR A 179 10.81 31.90 28.09
C THR A 179 11.81 32.75 27.31
N PRO A 180 11.98 32.53 26.00
CA PRO A 180 12.36 33.57 25.06
C PRO A 180 11.11 34.08 24.32
N GLU A 181 11.20 35.33 23.90
CA GLU A 181 10.14 36.13 23.29
C GLU A 181 9.54 35.45 22.05
N LYS A 182 8.20 35.50 21.94
CA LYS A 182 7.41 34.85 20.90
C LYS A 182 7.66 35.50 19.53
N GLU A 183 8.54 34.90 18.74
CA GLU A 183 8.34 34.86 17.29
C GLU A 183 7.37 33.73 16.99
N THR A 184 6.12 34.08 16.66
CA THR A 184 5.08 33.13 16.31
C THR A 184 5.39 32.56 14.92
N LEU A 185 6.12 31.44 14.87
CA LEU A 185 6.33 30.67 13.64
C LEU A 185 5.03 29.92 13.30
N TYR A 186 4.57 30.07 12.05
CA TYR A 186 3.41 29.36 11.49
C TYR A 186 3.91 28.24 10.56
N LEU A 187 3.11 27.21 10.31
CA LEU A 187 3.46 26.13 9.37
C LEU A 187 2.81 26.40 8.02
N ASP A 188 3.59 26.38 6.94
CA ASP A 188 3.13 26.55 5.55
C ASP A 188 2.72 25.24 4.87
N SER A 189 2.38 25.31 3.58
CA SER A 189 1.88 24.21 2.75
C SER A 189 2.85 23.05 2.53
N ASP A 190 4.14 23.22 2.83
CA ASP A 190 5.17 22.20 2.67
C ASP A 190 5.71 21.70 4.02
N GLU A 191 5.00 22.00 5.12
CA GLU A 191 5.40 21.70 6.50
C GLU A 191 6.67 22.45 6.95
N GLU A 192 7.04 23.55 6.28
CA GLU A 192 8.11 24.45 6.70
C GLU A 192 7.57 25.56 7.61
N PHE A 193 8.41 26.03 8.54
CA PHE A 193 8.03 27.13 9.42
C PHE A 193 8.14 28.46 8.66
N THR A 194 7.00 29.10 8.40
CA THR A 194 6.89 30.42 7.77
C THR A 194 6.56 31.51 8.81
N ASN A 195 7.04 32.72 8.52
CA ASN A 195 6.71 33.92 9.28
C ASN A 195 5.58 34.73 8.63
N GLN A 196 4.97 34.19 7.56
CA GLN A 196 3.93 34.86 6.79
C GLN A 196 2.55 34.30 7.14
N PRO A 197 1.72 35.04 7.89
CA PRO A 197 0.43 34.53 8.40
C PRO A 197 -0.59 34.25 7.30
N GLU A 198 -0.44 34.83 6.11
CA GLU A 198 -1.31 34.61 4.95
C GLU A 198 -1.14 33.21 4.33
N GLU A 199 -0.05 32.51 4.65
CA GLU A 199 0.27 31.15 4.19
C GLU A 199 -0.09 30.06 5.21
N SER A 200 -0.72 30.44 6.33
CA SER A 200 -0.96 29.55 7.48
C SER A 200 -2.27 28.74 7.40
N ASN A 201 -2.21 27.50 7.92
CA ASN A 201 -3.25 26.45 7.91
C ASN A 201 -4.60 26.85 8.55
N ASN A 202 -5.46 27.58 7.83
CA ASN A 202 -6.88 27.67 8.18
C ASN A 202 -7.70 26.52 7.55
N LEU A 203 -8.84 26.17 8.16
CA LEU A 203 -9.64 25.01 7.75
C LEU A 203 -10.07 25.13 6.28
N ARG A 204 -10.39 26.35 5.83
CA ARG A 204 -10.75 26.64 4.45
C ARG A 204 -9.63 26.35 3.45
N SER A 205 -8.39 26.68 3.79
CA SER A 205 -7.22 26.41 2.95
C SER A 205 -6.96 24.90 2.83
N LEU A 206 -7.11 24.16 3.93
CA LEU A 206 -7.00 22.70 3.94
C LEU A 206 -8.07 22.03 3.05
N ILE A 207 -9.31 22.52 3.12
CA ILE A 207 -10.41 22.02 2.27
C ILE A 207 -10.14 22.34 0.80
N HIS A 208 -9.74 23.58 0.48
CA HIS A 208 -9.45 24.01 -0.88
C HIS A 208 -8.29 23.25 -1.53
N GLN A 209 -7.21 23.02 -0.77
CA GLN A 209 -6.05 22.24 -1.23
C GLN A 209 -6.41 20.78 -1.42
N THR A 210 -7.21 20.20 -0.52
CA THR A 210 -7.66 18.81 -0.65
C THR A 210 -8.52 18.64 -1.90
N LEU A 211 -9.43 19.57 -2.17
CA LEU A 211 -10.21 19.64 -3.40
C LEU A 211 -9.33 19.72 -4.65
N SER A 212 -8.34 20.61 -4.64
CA SER A 212 -7.44 20.83 -5.77
C SER A 212 -6.57 19.60 -6.07
N ARG A 213 -6.17 18.86 -5.03
CA ARG A 213 -5.27 17.70 -5.14
C ARG A 213 -6.00 16.39 -5.45
N LYS A 214 -7.19 16.20 -4.90
CA LYS A 214 -7.95 14.94 -4.97
C LYS A 214 -9.11 14.99 -5.97
N GLY A 215 -9.49 16.17 -6.43
CA GLY A 215 -10.67 16.37 -7.28
C GLY A 215 -11.99 16.27 -6.51
N THR A 216 -13.04 16.84 -7.07
CA THR A 216 -14.40 16.87 -6.47
C THR A 216 -15.04 15.49 -6.33
N ASP A 217 -14.61 14.53 -7.15
CA ASP A 217 -15.21 13.18 -7.22
C ASP A 217 -15.00 12.39 -5.93
N ILE A 218 -13.91 12.65 -5.20
CA ILE A 218 -13.63 12.01 -3.90
C ILE A 218 -14.61 12.48 -2.82
N LEU A 219 -15.10 13.72 -2.89
CA LEU A 219 -16.07 14.24 -1.93
C LEU A 219 -17.49 13.71 -2.22
N ILE A 220 -17.86 13.62 -3.51
CA ILE A 220 -19.13 13.04 -3.96
C ILE A 220 -19.20 11.56 -3.58
N GLY A 221 -18.12 10.80 -3.79
CA GLY A 221 -18.05 9.38 -3.42
C GLY A 221 -18.05 9.11 -1.90
N SER A 222 -17.75 10.12 -1.09
CA SER A 222 -17.73 10.03 0.39
C SER A 222 -19.09 10.37 1.03
N GLY A 223 -20.10 10.69 0.23
CA GLY A 223 -21.44 11.05 0.72
C GLY A 223 -21.50 12.41 1.42
N LEU A 224 -20.55 13.31 1.14
CA LEU A 224 -20.57 14.68 1.62
C LEU A 224 -21.41 15.56 0.71
N ASP A 225 -22.23 16.43 1.30
CA ASP A 225 -23.00 17.40 0.53
C ASP A 225 -22.07 18.50 0.00
N ALA A 226 -22.04 18.63 -1.33
CA ALA A 226 -21.25 19.64 -2.02
C ALA A 226 -21.64 21.06 -1.62
N MET A 227 -22.92 21.31 -1.31
CA MET A 227 -23.39 22.61 -0.87
C MET A 227 -22.90 22.94 0.54
N GLU A 228 -22.82 21.95 1.42
CA GLU A 228 -22.32 22.10 2.78
C GLU A 228 -20.81 22.37 2.80
N LEU A 229 -20.05 21.72 1.91
CA LEU A 229 -18.63 21.99 1.69
C LEU A 229 -18.36 23.39 1.13
N LEU A 230 -19.21 23.88 0.22
CA LEU A 230 -19.15 25.25 -0.28
C LEU A 230 -19.46 26.26 0.83
N SER A 231 -20.46 25.98 1.66
CA SER A 231 -20.77 26.80 2.84
C SER A 231 -19.59 26.86 3.81
N LEU A 232 -18.88 25.76 4.06
CA LEU A 232 -17.66 25.76 4.87
C LEU A 232 -16.55 26.67 4.32
N LEU A 233 -16.45 26.79 3.00
CA LEU A 233 -15.44 27.63 2.34
C LEU A 233 -15.81 29.12 2.31
N ILE A 234 -17.10 29.45 2.34
CA ILE A 234 -17.60 30.80 2.02
C ILE A 234 -18.30 31.46 3.21
N ASP A 235 -19.11 30.71 3.96
CA ASP A 235 -19.97 31.25 5.02
C ASP A 235 -19.18 31.46 6.31
N LYS A 236 -19.44 32.57 7.00
CA LYS A 236 -18.81 32.89 8.28
C LYS A 236 -19.22 31.93 9.41
N ASN A 237 -20.45 31.41 9.38
CA ASN A 237 -20.98 30.45 10.34
C ASN A 237 -21.78 29.36 9.62
N PRO A 238 -21.09 28.40 8.99
CA PRO A 238 -21.72 27.34 8.23
C PRO A 238 -22.46 26.37 9.16
N LYS A 239 -23.65 25.92 8.74
CA LYS A 239 -24.33 24.81 9.42
C LYS A 239 -23.73 23.50 8.95
N ILE A 240 -23.12 22.77 9.86
CA ILE A 240 -22.39 21.54 9.53
C ILE A 240 -23.15 20.35 10.08
N SER A 241 -23.41 19.38 9.21
CA SER A 241 -24.02 18.11 9.54
C SER A 241 -23.03 17.21 10.26
N ILE A 242 -23.57 16.30 11.08
CA ILE A 242 -22.75 15.33 11.80
C ILE A 242 -21.97 14.40 10.85
N ASN A 243 -22.45 14.21 9.62
CA ASN A 243 -21.77 13.42 8.61
C ASN A 243 -20.48 14.11 8.15
N THR A 244 -20.53 15.42 7.92
CA THR A 244 -19.36 16.24 7.57
C THR A 244 -18.33 16.28 8.68
N ILE A 245 -18.77 16.45 9.93
CA ILE A 245 -17.87 16.42 11.10
C ILE A 245 -17.11 15.09 11.21
N ARG A 246 -17.73 13.98 10.77
CA ARG A 246 -17.12 12.64 10.83
C ARG A 246 -16.21 12.35 9.65
N CYS A 247 -16.61 12.74 8.45
CA CYS A 247 -15.94 12.31 7.22
C CYS A 247 -14.89 13.32 6.73
N LEU A 248 -15.12 14.62 6.93
CA LEU A 248 -14.22 15.66 6.44
C LEU A 248 -12.82 15.62 7.09
N PRO A 249 -12.65 15.43 8.42
CA PRO A 249 -11.32 15.30 9.02
C PRO A 249 -10.51 14.16 8.41
N ILE A 250 -11.15 13.02 8.17
CA ILE A 250 -10.53 11.83 7.55
C ILE A 250 -10.04 12.16 6.14
N LEU A 251 -10.80 12.93 5.38
CA LEU A 251 -10.46 13.34 4.02
C LEU A 251 -9.34 14.39 3.98
N LEU A 252 -9.34 15.30 4.96
CA LEU A 252 -8.29 16.30 5.18
C LEU A 252 -7.02 15.68 5.78
N GLY A 253 -7.10 14.46 6.33
CA GLY A 253 -5.95 13.77 6.93
C GLY A 253 -5.59 14.30 8.32
N ILE A 254 -6.53 14.94 9.00
CA ILE A 254 -6.36 15.52 10.35
C ILE A 254 -7.24 14.78 11.37
N SER A 255 -6.90 14.88 12.65
CA SER A 255 -7.72 14.30 13.71
C SER A 255 -9.06 15.06 13.85
N SER A 256 -10.09 14.39 14.36
CA SER A 256 -11.37 15.04 14.64
C SER A 256 -11.24 16.17 15.66
N GLU A 257 -10.34 16.03 16.64
CA GLU A 257 -10.06 17.07 17.64
C GLU A 257 -9.43 18.32 17.00
N GLU A 258 -8.46 18.14 16.12
CA GLU A 258 -7.82 19.26 15.40
C GLU A 258 -8.80 19.92 14.42
N PHE A 259 -9.62 19.13 13.74
CA PHE A 259 -10.69 19.67 12.88
C PHE A 259 -11.69 20.53 13.66
N ILE A 260 -12.14 20.07 14.84
CA ILE A 260 -13.08 20.82 15.68
C ILE A 260 -12.43 22.12 16.15
N LYS A 261 -11.16 22.07 16.56
CA LYS A 261 -10.40 23.24 16.98
C LYS A 261 -10.29 24.27 15.85
N LEU A 262 -9.84 23.85 14.67
CA LEU A 262 -9.75 24.72 13.49
C LEU A 262 -11.11 25.26 13.05
N LEU A 263 -12.17 24.46 13.19
CA LEU A 263 -13.53 24.90 12.90
C LEU A 263 -13.97 26.02 13.86
N TYR A 264 -13.66 25.91 15.16
CA TYR A 264 -13.97 26.96 16.13
C TYR A 264 -13.14 28.22 15.89
N GLU A 265 -11.84 28.07 15.62
CA GLU A 265 -10.91 29.17 15.33
C GLU A 265 -11.30 29.95 14.06
N ASP A 266 -11.80 29.27 13.01
CA ASP A 266 -12.32 29.89 11.78
C ASP A 266 -13.68 30.60 11.99
N THR A 267 -14.49 30.18 12.98
CA THR A 267 -15.80 30.83 13.26
C THR A 267 -15.72 32.05 14.18
N ASP A 268 -14.64 32.19 14.96
CA ASP A 268 -14.43 33.31 15.90
C ASP A 268 -13.75 34.54 15.23
N SER A 269 -13.35 34.44 13.96
CA SER A 269 -12.73 35.50 13.14
C SER A 269 -13.76 36.27 12.30
#